data_AF-F3GRF3-F1
#
_entry.id   AF-F3GRF3-F1
#
_cell.length_a   1.000
_cell.length_b   1.000
_cell.length_c   1.000
_cell.angle_alpha   90.00
_cell.angle_beta   90.00
_cell.angle_gamma   90.00
#
_symmetry.space_group_name_H-M   'P 1'
#
loop_
_entity.id
_entity.type
_entity.pdbx_description
1 polymer ?
#
loop_
_entity_poly.entity_id
_entity_poly.type
_entity_poly.pdbx_seq_one_letter_code
_entity_poly.pdbx_strand_id
1 'polypeptide(L)' 'VDVAKNELVIYHDQYDRLEAIPNTKVAITQWLKALASTGD' A
#
# COMPACT_ATOMS: atom_id res chain seq x y z
N VAL A 1 -13.96 11.58 12.42
CA VAL A 1 -13.59 10.26 11.86
C VAL A 1 -12.14 10.34 11.45
N ASP A 2 -11.30 9.48 12.01
CA ASP A 2 -9.84 9.54 11.94
C ASP A 2 -9.36 8.53 10.86
N VAL A 3 -9.50 8.91 9.59
CA VAL A 3 -9.35 8.00 8.44
C VAL A 3 -7.91 7.48 8.28
N ALA A 4 -6.91 8.30 8.63
CA ALA A 4 -5.50 7.94 8.56
C ALA A 4 -5.10 6.79 9.52
N LYS A 5 -5.91 6.51 10.54
CA LYS A 5 -5.70 5.35 11.42
C LYS A 5 -6.14 4.04 10.79
N ASN A 6 -7.00 4.08 9.76
CA ASN A 6 -7.57 2.87 9.16
C ASN A 6 -6.95 2.52 7.82
N GLU A 7 -6.49 3.51 7.05
CA GLU A 7 -6.05 3.32 5.66
C GLU A 7 -4.78 4.11 5.36
N LEU A 8 -3.89 3.51 4.57
CA LEU A 8 -2.70 4.13 3.99
C LEU A 8 -2.91 4.26 2.49
N VAL A 9 -2.55 5.41 1.92
CA VAL A 9 -2.62 5.64 0.47
C VAL A 9 -1.21 5.63 -0.09
N ILE A 10 -0.96 4.77 -1.09
CA ILE A 10 0.31 4.62 -1.77
C ILE A 10 0.21 5.19 -3.18
N TYR A 11 1.21 5.97 -3.59
CA TYR A 11 1.30 6.52 -4.95
C TYR A 11 2.21 5.66 -5.82
N HIS A 12 1.69 5.21 -6.96
CA HIS A 12 2.40 4.44 -7.97
C HIS A 12 2.75 5.36 -9.15
N ASP A 13 3.98 5.85 -9.16
CA ASP A 13 4.53 6.74 -10.19
C ASP A 13 4.38 6.19 -11.61
N GLN A 14 4.65 4.89 -11.79
CA GLN A 14 4.59 4.23 -13.10
C GLN A 14 3.21 4.27 -13.76
N TYR A 15 2.15 4.37 -12.96
CA TYR A 15 0.76 4.30 -13.43
C TYR A 15 -0.05 5.54 -13.07
N ASP A 16 0.60 6.58 -12.51
CA ASP A 16 -0.05 7.77 -11.93
C ASP A 16 -1.29 7.40 -11.09
N ARG A 17 -1.16 6.35 -10.28
CA ARG A 17 -2.29 5.72 -9.58
C ARG A 17 -2.11 5.77 -8.07
N LEU A 18 -3.21 6.00 -7.36
CA LEU A 18 -3.30 5.83 -5.92
C LEU A 18 -3.90 4.47 -5.58
N GLU A 19 -3.23 3.74 -4.68
CA GLU A 19 -3.73 2.49 -4.09
C GLU A 19 -3.98 2.71 -2.60
N ALA A 20 -5.20 2.44 -2.13
CA ALA A 20 -5.52 2.46 -0.71
C ALA A 20 -5.35 1.05 -0.14
N ILE A 21 -4.52 0.93 0.90
CA ILE A 21 -4.35 -0.32 1.66
C ILE A 21 -4.76 -0.11 3.12
N PRO A 22 -5.24 -1.15 3.82
CA PRO A 22 -5.50 -1.05 5.25
C PRO A 22 -4.22 -0.70 6.03
N ASN A 23 -4.32 0.21 7.01
CA ASN A 23 -3.23 0.56 7.93
C ASN A 23 -3.05 -0.52 9.00
N THR A 24 -2.82 -1.75 8.56
CA THR A 24 -2.56 -2.90 9.44
C THR A 24 -1.21 -3.50 9.09
N LYS A 25 -0.49 -3.99 10.10
CA LYS A 25 0.83 -4.61 9.92
C LYS A 25 0.80 -5.73 8.87
N VAL A 26 -0.28 -6.52 8.84
CA VAL A 26 -0.46 -7.63 7.90
C VAL A 26 -0.56 -7.13 6.46
N ALA A 27 -1.45 -6.16 6.20
CA ALA A 27 -1.63 -5.59 4.87
C ALA A 27 -0.36 -4.91 4.35
N ILE A 28 0.31 -4.12 5.20
CA ILE A 28 1.59 -3.48 4.86
C ILE A 28 2.66 -4.53 4.52
N THR A 29 2.74 -5.62 5.30
CA THR A 29 3.73 -6.68 5.06
C THR A 29 3.45 -7.42 3.74
N GLN A 30 2.18 -7.69 3.43
CA GLN A 30 1.80 -8.32 2.17
C GLN A 30 2.10 -7.40 0.97
N TRP A 31 1.79 -6.11 1.10
CA TRP A 31 2.05 -5.12 0.07
C TRP A 31 3.56 -5.00 -0.22
N LEU A 32 4.40 -4.93 0.82
CA LEU A 32 5.86 -4.90 0.67
C LEU A 32 6.41 -6.18 0.00
N LYS A 33 5.86 -7.35 0.32
CA LYS A 33 6.24 -8.61 -0.34
C LYS A 33 5.86 -8.62 -1.81
N ALA A 34 4.65 -8.17 -2.14
CA ALA A 34 4.19 -8.08 -3.53
C ALA A 34 5.09 -7.13 -4.33
N LEU A 35 5.45 -5.98 -3.76
CA LEU A 35 6.39 -5.03 -4.38
C LEU A 35 7.77 -5.68 -4.65
N ALA A 36 8.30 -6.42 -3.69
CA ALA A 36 9.59 -7.11 -3.85
C ALA A 36 9.55 -8.21 -4.92
N SER A 37 8.39 -8.84 -5.15
CA SER A 37 8.20 -9.86 -6.19
C SER A 37 7.98 -9.30 -7.59
N THR A 38 7.64 -8.01 -7.73
CA THR A 38 7.45 -7.34 -9.04
C THR A 38 8.77 -6.82 -9.64
N GLY A 39 9.89 -6.93 -8.91
CA GLY A 39 11.20 -6.42 -9.32
C GLY A 39 12.17 -7.43 -9.96
N ASP A 40 11.72 -8.63 -10.34
CA ASP A 40 12.52 -9.67 -11.03
C ASP A 40 12.16 -9.74 -12.52
#